data_AF-I4C1I6-F1
#
_entry.id   AF-I4C1I6-F1
#
_cell.length_a   1.000
_cell.length_b   1.000
_cell.length_c   1.000
_cell.angle_alpha   90.00
_cell.angle_beta   90.00
_cell.angle_gamma   90.00
#
_symmetry.space_group_name_H-M   'P 1'
#
loop_
_entity.id
_entity.type
_entity.pdbx_description
1 polymer ?
#
loop_
_entity_poly.entity_id
_entity_poly.type
_entity_poly.pdbx_seq_one_letter_code
_entity_poly.pdbx_strand_id
1 'polypeptide(L)' 'MTEMTEEQKKRAESERKAEEIYAECNRIDDPVRRGLCKVCGTPVAGALPFCQQHEPPVP' A
#
# COMPACT_ATOMS: atom_id res chain seq x y z
N MET A 1 -27.63 -25.00 -21.34
CA MET A 1 -27.35 -23.86 -20.46
C MET A 1 -26.59 -24.44 -19.28
N THR A 2 -25.29 -24.17 -19.15
CA THR A 2 -24.50 -24.68 -18.02
C THR A 2 -24.79 -23.82 -16.80
N GLU A 3 -25.47 -24.40 -15.82
CA GLU A 3 -25.75 -23.76 -14.54
C GLU A 3 -24.44 -23.65 -13.75
N MET A 4 -24.07 -22.43 -13.33
CA MET A 4 -22.95 -22.21 -12.42
C MET A 4 -23.31 -22.79 -11.05
N THR A 5 -22.39 -23.54 -10.45
CA THR A 5 -22.58 -24.04 -9.09
C THR A 5 -22.47 -22.90 -8.09
N GLU A 6 -23.11 -23.02 -6.92
CA GLU A 6 -23.01 -22.01 -5.85
C GLU A 6 -21.56 -21.72 -5.44
N GLU A 7 -20.70 -22.73 -5.51
CA GLU A 7 -19.28 -22.62 -5.21
C GLU A 7 -18.54 -21.74 -6.23
N GLN A 8 -18.84 -21.91 -7.52
CA GLN A 8 -18.31 -21.06 -8.59
C GLN A 8 -18.78 -19.61 -8.43
N LYS A 9 -20.03 -19.41 -8.01
CA LYS A 9 -20.59 -18.06 -7.77
C LYS A 9 -19.90 -17.35 -6.61
N LYS A 10 -19.65 -18.05 -5.50
CA LYS A 10 -18.90 -17.50 -4.34
C LYS A 10 -17.47 -17.14 -4.71
N ARG A 11 -16.81 -17.97 -5.52
CA ARG A 11 -15.43 -17.71 -5.96
C ARG A 11 -15.34 -16.45 -6.81
N ALA A 12 -16.23 -16.31 -7.79
CA ALA A 12 -16.33 -15.12 -8.64
C ALA A 12 -16.65 -13.85 -7.84
N GLU A 13 -17.49 -13.94 -6.80
CA GLU A 13 -17.78 -12.82 -5.91
C GLU A 13 -16.55 -12.41 -5.08
N SER A 14 -15.78 -13.39 -4.57
CA SER A 14 -14.55 -13.12 -3.82
C SER A 14 -13.46 -12.47 -4.68
N GLU A 15 -13.34 -12.87 -5.94
CA GLU A 15 -12.40 -12.28 -6.89
C GLU A 15 -12.77 -10.84 -7.22
N ARG A 16 -14.05 -10.56 -7.50
CA ARG A 16 -14.53 -9.19 -7.72
C ARG A 16 -14.27 -8.29 -6.52
N LYS A 17 -14.55 -8.79 -5.31
CA LYS A 17 -14.30 -8.05 -4.08
C LYS A 17 -12.81 -7.76 -3.88
N ALA A 18 -11.93 -8.70 -4.23
CA ALA A 18 -10.50 -8.49 -4.18
C ALA A 18 -10.06 -7.41 -5.19
N GLU A 19 -10.58 -7.44 -6.42
CA GLU A 19 -10.31 -6.41 -7.43
C GLU A 19 -10.78 -5.02 -6.98
N GLU A 20 -11.95 -4.91 -6.34
CA GLU A 20 -12.47 -3.66 -5.78
C GLU A 20 -11.56 -3.11 -4.67
N ILE A 21 -11.08 -3.96 -3.75
CA ILE A 21 -10.14 -3.58 -2.70
C ILE A 21 -8.83 -3.08 -3.31
N TYR A 22 -8.27 -3.79 -4.29
CA TYR A 22 -7.04 -3.36 -4.98
C TYR A 22 -7.23 -2.03 -5.71
N ALA A 23 -8.38 -1.83 -6.35
CA ALA A 23 -8.71 -0.57 -7.01
C ALA A 23 -8.83 0.58 -6.01
N GLU A 24 -9.36 0.35 -4.82
CA GLU A 24 -9.42 1.34 -3.74
C GLU A 24 -8.03 1.68 -3.21
N CYS A 25 -7.18 0.68 -2.95
CA CYS A 25 -5.79 0.91 -2.53
C CYS A 25 -4.99 1.73 -3.55
N ASN A 26 -5.18 1.47 -4.86
CA ASN A 26 -4.50 2.20 -5.92
C ASN A 26 -4.99 3.65 -6.08
N ARG A 27 -6.16 4.02 -5.53
CA ARG A 27 -6.66 5.39 -5.51
C ARG A 27 -6.15 6.21 -4.32
N ILE A 28 -5.47 5.57 -3.37
CA ILE A 28 -4.83 6.27 -2.24
C ILE A 28 -3.58 6.95 -2.78
N ASP A 29 -3.76 8.18 -3.25
CA ASP A 29 -2.66 9.12 -3.50
C ASP A 29 -2.19 9.62 -2.12
N ASP A 30 -1.30 8.87 -1.45
CA ASP A 30 -0.69 9.31 -0.18
C ASP A 30 0.39 10.35 -0.54
N PRO A 31 0.15 11.67 -0.33
CA PRO A 31 1.13 12.70 -0.66
C PRO A 31 2.37 12.59 0.24
N VAL A 32 2.25 11.86 1.36
CA VAL A 32 3.38 11.49 2.20
C VAL A 32 4.15 10.40 1.46
N ARG A 33 5.08 10.79 0.59
CA ARG A 33 6.17 9.90 0.20
C ARG A 33 6.89 9.50 1.49
N ARG A 34 6.53 8.35 2.04
CA ARG A 34 7.17 7.77 3.22
C ARG A 34 8.46 7.14 2.74
N GLY A 35 9.53 7.92 2.73
CA GLY A 35 10.87 7.33 2.72
C GLY A 35 11.05 6.47 3.97
N LEU A 36 12.04 5.58 3.92
CA LEU A 36 12.53 4.92 5.14
C LEU A 36 13.90 5.49 5.46
N CYS A 37 14.13 5.76 6.75
CA CYS A 37 15.45 6.12 7.24
C CYS A 37 16.43 5.00 6.89
N LYS A 38 17.55 5.33 6.22
CA LYS A 38 18.56 4.35 5.80
C LYS A 38 19.29 3.65 6.95
N VAL A 39 19.14 4.15 8.19
CA VAL A 39 19.83 3.62 9.38
C VAL A 39 18.91 2.69 10.18
N CYS A 40 17.71 3.14 10.51
CA CYS A 40 16.82 2.44 11.44
C CYS A 40 15.49 1.99 10.83
N GLY A 41 15.24 2.28 9.55
CA GLY A 41 14.00 1.88 8.86
C GLY A 41 12.73 2.61 9.33
N THR A 42 12.85 3.62 10.20
CA THR A 42 11.70 4.42 10.63
C THR A 42 11.16 5.25 9.45
N PRO A 43 9.82 5.41 9.32
CA PRO A 43 9.23 6.29 8.31
C PRO A 43 9.76 7.72 8.45
N VAL A 44 10.17 8.31 7.34
CA VAL A 44 10.61 9.71 7.28
C VAL A 44 9.65 10.50 6.41
N ALA A 45 9.41 11.75 6.78
CA ALA A 45 8.54 12.64 6.03
C ALA A 45 9.26 13.09 4.75
N GLY A 46 8.67 12.78 3.59
CA GLY A 46 9.14 13.26 2.29
C GLY A 46 10.37 12.54 1.75
N ALA A 47 11.17 13.25 0.97
CA ALA A 47 12.34 12.71 0.25
C ALA A 47 13.62 12.63 1.09
N LEU A 48 13.54 12.83 2.41
CA LEU A 48 14.71 12.79 3.28
C LEU A 48 15.24 11.34 3.43
N PRO A 49 16.56 11.12 3.44
CA PRO A 49 17.14 9.79 3.63
C PRO A 49 17.22 9.35 5.11
N PHE A 50 17.00 10.24 6.06
CA PHE A 50 17.21 10.00 7.50
C PHE A 50 16.06 10.58 8.35
N CYS A 51 15.83 9.98 9.53
CA CYS A 51 14.88 10.50 10.53
C CYS A 51 15.55 11.58 11.39
N GLN A 52 14.77 12.33 12.17
CA GLN A 52 15.26 13.42 13.04
C GLN A 52 16.36 12.99 14.03
N GLN A 53 16.42 11.71 14.40
CA GLN A 53 17.47 11.17 15.28
C GLN A 53 18.79 10.87 14.56
N HIS A 54 18.75 10.67 13.25
CA HIS A 54 19.90 10.32 12.40
C HIS A 54 20.16 11.40 11.34
N GLU A 55 19.53 12.57 11.46
CA GLU A 55 19.75 13.69 10.56
C GLU A 55 21.21 14.15 10.71
N PRO A 56 21.99 14.24 9.62
CA PRO A 56 23.35 14.74 9.70
C PRO A 56 23.32 16.21 10.15
N PRO A 57 24.25 16.64 11.04
CA PRO A 57 24.29 18.03 11.49
C PRO A 57 24.46 18.96 10.28
N VAL A 58 23.67 20.02 10.25
CA VAL A 58 23.72 21.07 9.20
C VAL A 58 25.11 21.73 9.25
N PRO A 59 25.82 21.88 8.11
CA PRO A 59 27.11 22.55 8.06
C PRO A 59 27.01 24.06 8.33
#